data_AF-A0A382FAV0-F1
#
_entry.id   AF-A0A382FAV0-F1
#
_cell.length_a   1.000
_cell.length_b   1.000
_cell.length_c   1.000
_cell.angle_alpha   90.00
_cell.angle_beta   90.00
_cell.angle_gamma   90.00
#
_symmetry.space_group_name_H-M   'P 1'
#
loop_
_entity.id
_entity.type
_entity.pdbx_description
1 polymer ?
#
loop_
_entity_poly.entity_id
_entity_poly.type
_entity_poly.pdbx_seq_one_letter_code
_entity_poly.pdbx_strand_id
1 'polypeptide(L)'
;VNPYFFAMLVALNLQTSFLTPPMAMSAYYLKGVLGNQIELMDIFKGIMPYLAIVIGIMVLMYLFPEIALWLPDVLFGKYIP
;
A
#
# COMPACT_ATOMS: atom_id res chain seq x y z
N VAL A 1 -11.47 -4.84 -18.58
CA VAL A 1 -10.47 -4.32 -17.62
C VAL A 1 -9.50 -5.46 -17.33
N ASN A 2 -8.19 -5.25 -17.46
CA ASN A 2 -7.21 -6.30 -17.19
C ASN A 2 -7.32 -6.73 -15.70
N PRO A 3 -7.68 -8.00 -15.40
CA PRO A 3 -7.92 -8.45 -14.03
C PRO A 3 -6.66 -8.45 -13.18
N TYR A 4 -5.47 -8.67 -13.77
CA TYR A 4 -4.19 -8.60 -13.06
C TYR A 4 -3.90 -7.18 -12.59
N PHE A 5 -4.13 -6.19 -13.46
CA PHE A 5 -3.96 -4.79 -13.11
C PHE A 5 -4.94 -4.36 -12.01
N PHE A 6 -6.21 -4.77 -12.12
CA PHE A 6 -7.21 -4.49 -11.09
C PHE A 6 -6.83 -5.12 -9.75
N ALA A 7 -6.41 -6.38 -9.73
CA ALA A 7 -5.97 -7.07 -8.52
C ALA A 7 -4.78 -6.36 -7.85
N MET A 8 -3.79 -5.91 -8.65
CA MET A 8 -2.64 -5.15 -8.16
C MET A 8 -3.04 -3.82 -7.51
N LEU A 9 -3.96 -3.08 -8.14
CA LEU A 9 -4.49 -1.84 -7.58
C LEU A 9 -5.24 -2.09 -6.27
N VAL A 10 -6.06 -3.13 -6.21
CA VAL A 10 -6.79 -3.52 -4.99
C VAL A 10 -5.81 -3.88 -3.88
N ALA A 11 -4.79 -4.71 -4.17
CA ALA A 11 -3.79 -5.13 -3.18
C ALA A 11 -3.04 -3.93 -2.57
N LEU A 12 -2.57 -2.99 -3.41
CA LEU A 12 -1.88 -1.79 -2.93
C LEU A 12 -2.79 -0.87 -2.13
N ASN A 13 -4.02 -0.64 -2.58
CA ASN A 13 -4.97 0.19 -1.84
C ASN A 13 -5.32 -0.41 -0.48
N LEU A 14 -5.54 -1.73 -0.44
CA LEU A 14 -5.83 -2.44 0.80
C LEU A 14 -4.66 -2.32 1.79
N GLN A 15 -3.43 -2.58 1.33
CA GLN A 15 -2.23 -2.43 2.16
C GLN A 15 -2.09 -1.00 2.71
N THR A 16 -2.32 0.00 1.86
CA THR A 16 -2.22 1.42 2.23
C THR A 16 -3.27 1.81 3.27
N SER A 17 -4.47 1.24 3.18
CA SER A 17 -5.55 1.49 4.15
C SER A 17 -5.18 1.02 5.56
N PHE A 18 -4.42 -0.08 5.70
CA PHE A 18 -3.91 -0.55 6.99
C PHE A 18 -2.80 0.32 7.59
N LEU A 19 -2.31 1.34 6.88
CA LEU A 19 -1.30 2.28 7.38
C LEU A 19 -1.88 3.65 7.74
N THR A 20 -3.10 3.94 7.29
CA THR A 20 -3.75 5.23 7.49
C THR A 20 -4.73 5.14 8.67
N PRO A 21 -4.80 6.14 9.57
CA PRO A 21 -5.84 6.16 10.61
C PRO A 21 -7.23 6.21 9.96
N PRO A 22 -8.27 5.47 10.43
CA PRO A 22 -8.42 4.71 11.67
C PRO A 22 -8.12 3.20 11.58
N MET A 23 -7.70 2.69 10.42
CA MET A 23 -7.55 1.25 10.17
C MET A 23 -6.16 0.70 10.52
N ALA A 24 -5.25 1.56 10.99
CA ALA A 24 -3.87 1.22 11.36
C ALA A 24 -3.76 0.45 12.69
N MET A 25 -4.34 -0.76 12.75
CA MET A 25 -4.41 -1.60 13.96
C MET A 25 -3.05 -1.83 14.61
N SER A 26 -1.98 -1.98 13.83
CA SER A 26 -0.62 -2.15 14.36
C SER A 26 -0.12 -0.92 15.12
N ALA A 27 -0.41 0.30 14.65
CA ALA A 27 -0.06 1.54 15.33
C ALA A 27 -0.84 1.71 16.65
N TYR A 28 -2.13 1.33 16.68
CA TYR A 28 -2.94 1.33 17.90
C TYR A 28 -2.46 0.30 18.92
N TYR A 29 -2.09 -0.90 18.47
CA TYR A 29 -1.50 -1.92 19.34
C TYR A 29 -0.18 -1.45 19.94
N LEU A 30 0.70 -0.86 19.12
CA LEU A 30 1.99 -0.33 19.58
C LEU A 30 1.79 0.79 20.61
N LYS A 31 0.81 1.68 20.40
CA LYS A 31 0.42 2.70 21.39
C LYS A 31 -0.08 2.09 22.70
N GLY A 32 -0.81 0.98 22.64
CA GLY A 32 -1.27 0.24 23.82
C GLY A 32 -0.12 -0.33 24.67
N VAL A 33 0.92 -0.85 24.02
CA VAL A 33 2.09 -1.42 24.71
C VAL A 33 3.04 -0.34 25.27
N LEU A 34 3.23 0.76 24.53
CA LEU A 34 4.17 1.83 24.90
C LEU A 34 3.60 2.85 25.90
N GLY A 35 2.29 2.83 26.15
CA GLY A 35 1.64 3.72 27.12
C GLY A 35 1.87 5.20 26.79
N ASN A 36 2.36 5.98 27.76
CA ASN A 36 2.60 7.42 27.62
C ASN A 36 3.97 7.81 27.05
N GLN A 37 4.81 6.84 26.64
CA GLN A 37 6.16 7.16 26.15
C GLN A 37 6.16 7.84 24.78
N ILE A 38 5.19 7.50 23.92
CA ILE A 38 5.13 7.97 22.54
C ILE A 38 3.68 8.33 22.20
N GLU A 39 3.45 9.49 21.57
CA GLU A 39 2.11 9.85 21.10
C GLU A 39 1.74 9.08 19.82
N LEU A 40 0.45 8.80 19.64
CA LEU A 40 -0.04 8.15 18.42
C LEU A 40 0.33 8.97 17.16
N MET A 41 0.37 10.29 17.29
CA MET A 41 0.77 11.20 16.22
C MET A 41 2.24 11.01 15.80
N ASP A 42 3.13 10.66 16.74
CA ASP A 42 4.54 10.43 16.42
C ASP A 42 4.73 9.13 15.63
N ILE A 43 3.92 8.11 15.94
CA ILE A 43 3.88 6.86 15.16
C ILE A 43 3.42 7.17 13.72
N PHE A 44 2.36 7.95 13.54
CA PHE A 44 1.86 8.32 12.21
C PHE A 44 2.83 9.21 11.43
N LYS A 45 3.52 10.14 12.09
CA LYS A 45 4.60 10.92 11.47
C LYS A 45 5.74 10.02 10.97
N GLY A 46 6.07 8.97 11.70
CA GLY A 46 7.05 7.96 11.27
C GLY A 46 6.60 7.17 10.03
N ILE A 47 5.29 6.93 9.87
CA ILE A 47 4.72 6.21 8.73
C ILE A 47 4.55 7.10 7.49
N MET A 48 4.34 8.41 7.66
CA MET A 48 4.15 9.36 6.55
C MET A 48 5.17 9.28 5.40
N PRO A 49 6.51 9.21 5.62
CA PRO A 49 7.46 9.10 4.53
C PRO A 49 7.28 7.81 3.72
N TYR A 50 6.93 6.70 4.38
CA TYR A 50 6.61 5.45 3.69
C TYR A 50 5.32 5.59 2.87
N LEU A 51 4.29 6.23 3.42
CA LEU A 51 3.03 6.49 2.72
C LEU A 51 3.24 7.32 1.44
N ALA A 52 4.12 8.34 1.51
CA ALA A 52 4.48 9.15 0.35
C ALA A 52 5.12 8.31 -0.77
N ILE A 53 6.00 7.36 -0.43
CA ILE A 53 6.59 6.42 -1.39
C ILE A 53 5.51 5.55 -2.03
N VAL A 54 4.59 5.00 -1.23
CA VAL A 54 3.50 4.15 -1.74
C VAL A 54 2.59 4.91 -2.71
N ILE A 55 2.22 6.15 -2.37
CA ILE A 55 1.44 7.00 -3.28
C ILE A 55 2.23 7.27 -4.56
N GLY A 56 3.54 7.53 -4.46
CA GLY A 56 4.41 7.67 -5.63
C GLY A 56 4.40 6.42 -6.52
N ILE A 57 4.49 5.23 -5.93
CA ILE A 57 4.41 3.96 -6.66
C ILE A 57 3.04 3.79 -7.31
N MET A 58 1.94 4.15 -6.64
CA MET A 58 0.60 4.10 -7.23
C MET A 58 0.50 4.98 -8.48
N VAL A 59 1.03 6.20 -8.42
CA VAL A 59 1.08 7.11 -9.58
C VAL A 59 1.93 6.51 -10.69
N LEU A 60 3.12 5.97 -10.37
CA LEU A 60 3.98 5.32 -11.35
C LEU A 60 3.32 4.11 -12.00
N MET A 61 2.62 3.26 -11.24
CA MET A 61 1.88 2.13 -11.80
C MET A 61 0.74 2.56 -12.73
N TYR A 62 0.12 3.71 -12.45
CA TYR A 62 -0.92 4.24 -13.32
C TYR A 62 -0.34 4.76 -14.65
N LEU A 63 0.82 5.42 -14.60
CA LEU A 63 1.53 5.92 -15.79
C LEU A 63 2.24 4.80 -16.57
N PHE A 64 2.74 3.79 -15.88
CA PHE A 64 3.54 2.68 -16.41
C PHE A 64 2.98 1.34 -15.91
N PRO A 65 1.84 0.87 -16.45
CA PRO A 65 1.17 -0.35 -16.00
C PRO A 65 2.01 -1.61 -16.21
N GLU A 66 3.00 -1.58 -17.10
CA GLU A 66 3.95 -2.68 -17.32
C GLU A 66 4.73 -3.05 -16.04
N ILE A 67 4.95 -2.10 -15.12
CA ILE A 67 5.60 -2.38 -13.83
C ILE A 67 4.78 -3.39 -13.02
N ALA A 68 3.46 -3.30 -13.09
CA ALA A 68 2.54 -4.18 -12.38
C ALA A 68 2.25 -5.48 -13.15
N LEU A 69 2.31 -5.43 -14.48
CA LEU A 69 1.90 -6.52 -15.36
C LEU A 69 3.04 -7.42 -15.82
N TRP A 70 4.28 -6.95 -15.78
CA TRP A 70 5.45 -7.71 -16.26
C TRP A 70 5.56 -9.09 -15.63
N LEU A 71 5.48 -9.19 -14.30
CA LEU A 71 5.60 -10.47 -13.60
C LEU A 71 4.39 -11.39 -13.85
N PRO A 72 3.12 -10.92 -13.71
CA PRO A 72 1.95 -11.71 -14.10
C PRO A 72 2.00 -12.22 -15.54
N ASP A 73 2.40 -11.38 -16.50
CA ASP A 73 2.46 -11.75 -17.91
C ASP A 73 3.53 -12.82 -18.17
N VAL A 74 4.64 -12.81 -17.42
CA VAL A 74 5.68 -13.85 -17.49
C VAL A 74 5.21 -15.17 -16.88
N LEU A 75 4.46 -15.14 -15.77
CA LEU A 75 4.03 -16.34 -15.04
C LEU A 75 2.77 -16.99 -15.61
N PHE A 76 1.79 -16.17 -16.00
CA PHE A 76 0.44 -16.59 -16.40
C PHE A 76 0.13 -16.32 -17.87
N GLY A 77 1.03 -15.65 -18.59
CA GLY A 77 0.82 -15.21 -19.97
C GLY A 77 0.09 -13.86 -20.05
N LYS A 78 0.24 -13.19 -21.20
CA LYS A 78 -0.45 -11.91 -21.44
C LYS A 78 -1.96 -12.09 -21.40
N TYR A 79 -2.63 -11.26 -20.62
CA TYR A 79 -4.09 -11.21 -20.64
C TYR A 79 -4.59 -10.73 -22.03
N ILE A 80 -5.42 -11.55 -22.67
CA ILE A 80 -6.12 -11.23 -23.91
C ILE A 80 -7.61 -11.08 -23.54
N PRO A 81 -8.24 -9.93 -23.83
CA PRO A 81 -9.61 -9.64 -23.42
C PRO A 81 -10.66 -10.53 -24.09
#